data_AF-A0A735RI60-F1
#
_entry.id   AF-A0A735RI60-F1
#
_cell.length_a   1.000
_cell.length_b   1.000
_cell.length_c   1.000
_cell.angle_alpha   90.00
_cell.angle_beta   90.00
_cell.angle_gamma   90.00
#
_symmetry.space_group_name_H-M   'P 1'
#
loop_
_entity.id
_entity.type
_entity.pdbx_description
1 polymer ?
#
loop_
_entity_poly.entity_id
_entity_poly.type
_entity_poly.pdbx_seq_one_letter_code
_entity_poly.pdbx_strand_id
1 'polypeptide(L)'
;MEQCKNDAILEHIKNYSKHIDEFRSQANSQGIWLFISTLGCWSVNIPLIQVIAAILLFCIFIFNSKQDMTEKRAFHKIEEDIAKDIDSNLIGDSRKARLYDLGLVEKYRKAIKPVLKISPIFIVCYIFYSISFLVFFSNLFPRMKLIFNF
;
A
#
# COMPACT_ATOMS: atom_id res chain seq x y z
N MET A 1 33.68 -6.32 16.20
CA MET A 1 32.40 -7.06 16.33
C MET A 1 31.21 -6.13 16.11
N GLU A 2 31.19 -4.94 16.74
CA GLU A 2 30.15 -3.91 16.54
C GLU A 2 30.00 -3.44 15.09
N GLN A 3 31.11 -3.25 14.36
CA GLN A 3 31.07 -2.80 12.96
C GLN A 3 30.38 -3.79 12.02
N CYS A 4 30.60 -5.10 12.20
CA CYS A 4 29.92 -6.15 11.44
C CYS A 4 28.40 -6.16 11.72
N LYS A 5 28.00 -5.93 12.98
CA LYS A 5 26.58 -5.80 13.36
C LYS A 5 25.94 -4.53 12.77
N ASN A 6 26.69 -3.43 12.74
CA ASN A 6 26.24 -2.17 12.15
C ASN A 6 25.97 -2.29 10.63
N ASP A 7 26.83 -3.02 9.92
CA ASP A 7 26.67 -3.27 8.48
C ASP A 7 25.47 -4.17 8.19
N ALA A 8 25.26 -5.21 9.00
CA ALA A 8 24.08 -6.09 8.90
C ALA A 8 22.76 -5.33 9.14
N ILE A 9 22.71 -4.44 10.13
CA ILE A 9 21.56 -3.58 10.41
C ILE A 9 21.29 -2.63 9.24
N LEU A 10 22.33 -2.04 8.65
CA LEU A 10 22.19 -1.17 7.48
C LEU A 10 21.63 -1.95 6.28
N GLU A 11 22.07 -3.19 6.08
CA GLU A 11 21.53 -4.07 5.05
C GLU A 11 20.04 -4.39 5.30
N HIS A 12 19.65 -4.68 6.55
CA HIS A 12 18.24 -4.84 6.93
C HIS A 12 17.39 -3.60 6.63
N ILE A 13 17.87 -2.40 6.94
CA ILE A 13 17.16 -1.14 6.62
C ILE A 13 17.03 -0.97 5.10
N LYS A 14 18.06 -1.29 4.32
CA LYS A 14 18.00 -1.24 2.85
C LYS A 14 17.00 -2.24 2.29
N ASN A 15 16.99 -3.48 2.80
CA ASN A 15 16.04 -4.51 2.40
C ASN A 15 14.60 -4.09 2.72
N TYR A 16 14.38 -3.44 3.87
CA TYR A 16 13.09 -2.87 4.23
C TYR A 16 12.65 -1.76 3.25
N SER A 17 13.54 -0.85 2.86
CA SER A 17 13.24 0.16 1.84
C SER A 17 12.89 -0.49 0.50
N LYS A 18 13.66 -1.50 0.07
CA LYS A 18 13.40 -2.23 -1.18
C LYS A 18 12.04 -2.93 -1.16
N HIS A 19 11.68 -3.53 -0.03
CA HIS A 19 10.37 -4.16 0.16
C HIS A 19 9.21 -3.16 0.02
N ILE A 20 9.38 -1.91 0.48
CA ILE A 20 8.39 -0.84 0.27
C ILE A 20 8.24 -0.50 -1.23
N ASP A 21 9.34 -0.44 -1.98
CA ASP A 21 9.32 -0.13 -3.41
C ASP A 21 8.73 -1.27 -4.24
N GLU A 22 9.05 -2.52 -3.89
CA GLU A 22 8.41 -3.72 -4.47
C GLU A 22 6.91 -3.71 -4.23
N PHE A 23 6.45 -3.35 -3.02
CA PHE A 23 5.03 -3.20 -2.72
C PHE A 23 4.34 -2.18 -3.63
N ARG A 24 4.97 -1.02 -3.80
CA ARG A 24 4.47 0.05 -4.66
C ARG A 24 4.41 -0.36 -6.14
N SER A 25 5.38 -1.14 -6.61
CA SER A 25 5.40 -1.67 -7.98
C SER A 25 4.29 -2.70 -8.20
N GLN A 26 4.08 -3.63 -7.26
CA GLN A 26 2.99 -4.59 -7.33
C GLN A 26 1.62 -3.91 -7.31
N ALA A 27 1.43 -2.89 -6.46
CA ALA A 27 0.20 -2.11 -6.42
C ALA A 27 -0.13 -1.43 -7.76
N ASN A 28 0.88 -0.98 -8.52
CA ASN A 28 0.68 -0.46 -9.88
C ASN A 28 0.16 -1.51 -10.85
N SER A 29 0.80 -2.69 -10.87
CA SER A 29 0.41 -3.79 -11.75
C SER A 29 -1.01 -4.26 -11.44
N GLN A 30 -1.31 -4.46 -10.16
CA GLN A 30 -2.66 -4.83 -9.71
C GLN A 30 -3.66 -3.69 -9.93
N GLY A 31 -3.22 -2.43 -9.96
CA GLY A 31 -4.06 -1.27 -10.24
C GLY A 31 -4.72 -1.36 -11.62
N ILE A 32 -4.01 -1.88 -12.62
CA ILE A 32 -4.57 -2.13 -13.97
C ILE A 32 -5.71 -3.15 -13.88
N TRP A 33 -5.53 -4.24 -13.13
CA TRP A 33 -6.58 -5.24 -12.92
C TRP A 33 -7.79 -4.67 -12.16
N LEU A 34 -7.55 -3.81 -11.17
CA LEU A 34 -8.61 -3.06 -10.48
C LEU A 34 -9.41 -2.22 -11.48
N PHE A 35 -8.73 -1.52 -12.40
CA PHE A 35 -9.36 -0.68 -13.40
C PHE A 35 -10.23 -1.50 -14.38
N ILE A 36 -9.66 -2.54 -15.01
CA ILE A 36 -10.38 -3.40 -15.96
C ILE A 36 -11.58 -4.07 -15.30
N SER A 37 -11.41 -4.58 -14.08
CA SER A 37 -12.51 -5.23 -13.37
C SER A 37 -13.60 -4.24 -12.95
N THR A 38 -13.22 -3.00 -12.60
CA THR A 38 -14.19 -1.92 -12.32
C THR A 38 -15.03 -1.62 -13.55
N LEU A 39 -14.41 -1.56 -14.75
CA LEU A 39 -15.16 -1.44 -16.01
C LEU A 39 -16.13 -2.62 -16.22
N GLY A 40 -15.73 -3.84 -15.85
CA GLY A 40 -16.64 -4.99 -15.84
C GLY A 40 -17.81 -4.84 -14.86
N CYS A 41 -17.61 -4.19 -13.70
CA CYS A 41 -18.71 -3.90 -12.79
C CYS A 41 -19.74 -2.93 -13.37
N TRP A 42 -19.35 -2.03 -14.29
CA TRP A 42 -20.28 -1.12 -14.96
C TRP A 42 -21.29 -1.84 -15.85
N SER A 43 -21.00 -3.05 -16.35
CA SER A 43 -21.98 -3.84 -17.13
C SER A 43 -22.98 -4.62 -16.28
N VAL A 44 -22.88 -4.56 -14.94
CA VAL A 44 -23.81 -5.25 -14.04
C VAL A 44 -25.07 -4.42 -13.87
N ASN A 45 -26.20 -4.94 -14.35
CA ASN A 45 -27.47 -4.19 -14.38
C ASN A 45 -28.22 -4.16 -13.03
N ILE A 46 -27.86 -5.02 -12.07
CA ILE A 46 -28.54 -5.10 -10.77
C ILE A 46 -27.73 -4.31 -9.73
N PRO A 47 -28.22 -3.17 -9.20
CA PRO A 47 -27.44 -2.27 -8.35
C PRO A 47 -26.85 -2.92 -7.09
N LEU A 48 -27.61 -3.80 -6.43
CA LEU A 48 -27.14 -4.52 -5.23
C LEU A 48 -25.95 -5.43 -5.58
N ILE A 49 -26.06 -6.19 -6.67
CA ILE A 49 -25.00 -7.10 -7.12
C ILE A 49 -23.78 -6.29 -7.59
N GLN A 50 -23.99 -5.14 -8.22
CA GLN A 50 -22.92 -4.24 -8.66
C GLN A 50 -22.09 -3.72 -7.47
N VAL A 51 -22.73 -3.30 -6.39
CA VAL A 51 -22.03 -2.88 -5.15
C VAL A 51 -21.28 -4.05 -4.51
N ILE A 52 -21.92 -5.22 -4.41
CA ILE A 52 -21.26 -6.43 -3.87
C ILE A 52 -20.04 -6.81 -4.72
N ALA A 53 -20.16 -6.78 -6.05
CA ALA A 53 -19.06 -7.08 -6.96
C ALA A 53 -17.90 -6.10 -6.79
N ALA A 54 -18.19 -4.80 -6.62
CA ALA A 54 -17.16 -3.79 -6.34
C ALA A 54 -16.45 -4.06 -5.01
N ILE A 55 -17.18 -4.41 -3.95
CA ILE A 55 -16.59 -4.77 -2.64
C ILE A 55 -15.69 -6.00 -2.77
N LEU A 56 -16.17 -7.06 -3.43
CA LEU A 56 -15.39 -8.28 -3.65
C LEU A 56 -14.13 -8.02 -4.47
N LEU A 57 -14.24 -7.20 -5.52
CA LEU A 57 -13.11 -6.77 -6.33
C LEU A 57 -12.05 -6.06 -5.47
N PHE A 58 -12.48 -5.16 -4.59
CA PHE A 58 -11.54 -4.47 -3.69
C PHE A 58 -10.85 -5.44 -2.72
N CYS A 59 -11.59 -6.41 -2.17
CA CYS A 59 -11.00 -7.46 -1.34
C CYS A 59 -9.97 -8.31 -2.11
N ILE A 60 -10.28 -8.72 -3.34
CA ILE A 60 -9.36 -9.47 -4.21
C ILE A 60 -8.12 -8.63 -4.53
N PHE A 61 -8.29 -7.36 -4.86
CA PHE A 61 -7.20 -6.43 -5.12
C PHE A 61 -6.24 -6.33 -3.91
N ILE A 62 -6.78 -6.17 -2.69
CA ILE A 62 -5.95 -6.13 -1.47
C ILE A 62 -5.20 -7.45 -1.27
N PHE A 63 -5.85 -8.59 -1.52
CA PHE A 63 -5.23 -9.90 -1.36
C PHE A 63 -4.11 -10.12 -2.37
N ASN A 64 -4.36 -9.87 -3.66
CA ASN A 64 -3.37 -10.03 -4.73
C ASN A 64 -2.21 -9.05 -4.58
N SER A 65 -2.47 -7.83 -4.13
CA SER A 65 -1.42 -6.84 -3.84
C SER A 65 -0.48 -7.26 -2.70
N LYS A 66 -0.76 -8.36 -1.98
CA LYS A 66 0.10 -8.92 -0.93
C LYS A 66 0.71 -10.28 -1.29
N GLN A 67 0.30 -10.89 -2.41
CA GLN A 67 0.58 -12.30 -2.69
C GLN A 67 2.01 -12.55 -3.16
N ASP A 68 2.57 -11.64 -3.97
CA ASP A 68 3.92 -11.78 -4.56
C ASP A 68 5.02 -11.14 -3.69
N MET A 69 4.76 -10.96 -2.40
CA MET A 69 5.73 -10.35 -1.48
C MET A 69 6.59 -11.40 -0.83
N THR A 70 7.91 -11.28 -0.98
CA THR A 70 8.90 -12.15 -0.33
C THR A 70 8.77 -12.09 1.21
N GLU A 71 8.37 -10.94 1.75
CA GLU A 71 8.13 -10.71 3.17
C GLU A 71 6.65 -10.41 3.41
N LYS A 72 5.96 -11.29 4.16
CA LYS A 72 4.50 -11.20 4.39
C LYS A 72 4.14 -10.46 5.68
N ARG A 73 5.14 -10.14 6.51
CA ARG A 73 4.94 -9.41 7.76
C ARG A 73 4.46 -7.99 7.49
N ALA A 74 3.65 -7.45 8.41
CA ALA A 74 3.28 -6.04 8.35
C ALA A 74 4.52 -5.15 8.49
N PHE A 75 4.58 -4.05 7.73
CA PHE A 75 5.72 -3.12 7.77
C PHE A 75 6.07 -2.66 9.19
N HIS A 76 5.07 -2.49 10.07
CA HIS A 76 5.30 -2.14 11.47
C HIS A 76 6.06 -3.20 12.26
N LYS A 77 5.82 -4.50 12.00
CA LYS A 77 6.57 -5.58 12.66
C LYS A 77 8.03 -5.61 12.20
N ILE A 78 8.27 -5.40 10.90
CA ILE A 78 9.63 -5.34 10.35
C ILE A 78 10.40 -4.17 10.97
N GLU A 79 9.75 -3.02 11.08
CA GLU A 79 10.28 -1.82 11.72
C GLU A 79 10.60 -2.05 13.20
N GLU A 80 9.68 -2.67 13.95
CA GLU A 80 9.88 -2.99 15.37
C GLU A 80 11.03 -3.98 15.59
N ASP A 81 11.15 -5.00 14.73
CA ASP A 81 12.24 -5.97 14.77
C ASP A 81 13.59 -5.29 14.51
N ILE A 82 13.68 -4.39 13.50
CA ILE A 82 14.91 -3.63 13.21
C ILE A 82 15.25 -2.67 14.37
N ALA A 83 14.25 -2.00 14.96
CA ALA A 83 14.46 -1.11 16.09
C ALA A 83 15.00 -1.87 17.32
N LYS A 84 14.45 -3.05 17.62
CA LYS A 84 14.96 -3.93 18.69
C LYS A 84 16.38 -4.41 18.40
N ASP A 85 16.69 -4.72 17.15
CA ASP A 85 18.03 -5.15 16.74
C ASP A 85 19.06 -4.01 16.91
N ILE A 86 18.69 -2.78 16.54
CA ILE A 86 19.51 -1.58 16.79
C ILE A 86 19.74 -1.36 18.29
N ASP A 87 18.69 -1.42 19.10
CA ASP A 87 18.77 -1.16 20.54
C ASP A 87 19.58 -2.20 21.31
N SER A 88 19.58 -3.45 20.85
CA SER A 88 20.29 -4.55 21.50
C SER A 88 21.75 -4.71 21.04
N ASN A 89 22.09 -4.25 19.83
CA ASN A 89 23.40 -4.50 19.22
C ASN A 89 24.29 -3.27 19.04
N LEU A 90 23.75 -2.05 19.13
CA LEU A 90 24.50 -0.80 18.91
C LEU A 90 24.43 0.12 20.14
N ILE A 91 25.48 0.92 20.35
CA ILE A 91 25.61 1.83 21.49
C ILE A 91 26.06 3.22 21.00
N GLY A 92 25.62 4.28 21.68
CA GLY A 92 26.09 5.65 21.41
C GLY A 92 25.67 6.18 20.04
N ASP A 93 26.62 6.76 19.30
CA ASP A 93 26.35 7.45 18.03
C ASP A 93 25.94 6.51 16.90
N SER A 94 26.45 5.27 16.87
CA SER A 94 26.09 4.26 15.86
C SER A 94 24.62 3.89 15.96
N ARG A 95 24.11 3.71 17.19
CA ARG A 95 22.69 3.49 17.48
C ARG A 95 21.82 4.65 17.01
N LYS A 96 22.22 5.88 17.37
CA LYS A 96 21.45 7.09 17.04
C LYS A 96 21.36 7.32 15.52
N ALA A 97 22.45 7.06 14.80
CA ALA A 97 22.48 7.13 13.34
C ALA A 97 21.52 6.10 12.70
N ARG A 98 21.51 4.85 13.17
CA ARG A 98 20.64 3.80 12.60
C ARG A 98 19.16 3.99 12.90
N LEU A 99 18.82 4.48 14.09
CA LEU A 99 17.43 4.86 14.39
C LEU A 99 16.96 6.03 13.50
N TYR A 100 17.85 6.98 13.20
CA TYR A 100 17.57 8.06 12.26
C TYR A 100 17.33 7.54 10.83
N ASP A 101 18.20 6.64 10.35
CA ASP A 101 18.04 6.00 9.03
C ASP A 101 16.72 5.23 8.93
N LEU A 102 16.37 4.45 9.96
CA LEU A 102 15.10 3.73 10.02
C LEU A 102 13.91 4.70 9.98
N GLY A 103 13.97 5.80 10.74
CA GLY A 103 12.94 6.84 10.74
C GLY A 103 12.80 7.54 9.39
N LEU A 104 13.88 7.72 8.63
CA LEU A 104 13.82 8.23 7.26
C LEU A 104 13.08 7.27 6.32
N VAL A 105 13.37 5.96 6.40
CA VAL A 105 12.66 4.95 5.59
C VAL A 105 11.18 4.88 5.98
N GLU A 106 10.86 5.04 7.26
CA GLU A 106 9.48 5.08 7.73
C GLU A 106 8.72 6.32 7.21
N LYS A 107 9.38 7.48 7.25
CA LYS A 107 8.85 8.71 6.65
C LYS A 107 8.67 8.56 5.15
N TYR A 108 9.60 7.91 4.47
CA TYR A 108 9.51 7.59 3.04
C TYR A 108 8.33 6.64 2.74
N ARG A 109 8.11 5.61 3.56
CA ARG A 109 6.96 4.70 3.49
C ARG A 109 5.64 5.46 3.54
N LYS A 110 5.49 6.34 4.53
CA LYS A 110 4.26 7.14 4.79
C LYS A 110 4.08 8.31 3.81
N ALA A 111 5.15 8.78 3.18
CA ALA A 111 5.09 9.94 2.30
C ALA A 111 4.25 9.65 1.03
N ILE A 112 3.44 10.63 0.65
CA ILE A 112 2.61 10.58 -0.56
C ILE A 112 3.44 10.91 -1.81
N LYS A 113 4.50 11.73 -1.69
CA LYS A 113 5.35 12.13 -2.84
C LYS A 113 5.98 10.93 -3.57
N PRO A 114 6.58 9.94 -2.88
CA PRO A 114 7.08 8.73 -3.53
C PRO A 114 5.97 7.88 -4.15
N VAL A 115 4.80 7.80 -3.51
CA VAL A 115 3.64 7.07 -4.05
C VAL A 115 3.17 7.68 -5.37
N LEU A 116 3.16 9.01 -5.48
CA LEU A 116 2.86 9.72 -6.74
C LEU A 116 3.90 9.47 -7.84
N LYS A 117 5.18 9.35 -7.48
CA LYS A 117 6.26 9.12 -8.46
C LYS A 117 6.36 7.66 -8.92
N ILE A 118 6.24 6.73 -7.98
CA ILE A 118 6.51 5.31 -8.20
C ILE A 118 5.22 4.59 -8.58
N SER A 119 4.07 5.05 -8.06
CA SER A 119 2.78 4.40 -8.26
C SER A 119 1.70 5.29 -8.89
N PRO A 120 1.97 5.98 -10.02
CA PRO A 120 0.99 6.87 -10.64
C PRO A 120 -0.23 6.11 -11.18
N ILE A 121 -0.03 4.90 -11.72
CA ILE A 121 -1.10 4.08 -12.29
C ILE A 121 -2.08 3.65 -11.18
N PHE A 122 -1.56 3.15 -10.05
CA PHE A 122 -2.39 2.78 -8.91
C PHE A 122 -3.30 3.93 -8.48
N ILE A 123 -2.79 5.16 -8.41
CA ILE A 123 -3.57 6.33 -8.00
C ILE A 123 -4.72 6.59 -8.99
N VAL A 124 -4.44 6.61 -10.29
CA VAL A 124 -5.48 6.84 -11.31
C VAL A 124 -6.56 5.75 -11.25
N CYS A 125 -6.14 4.48 -11.16
CA CYS A 125 -7.06 3.35 -11.06
C CYS A 125 -7.88 3.38 -9.76
N TYR A 126 -7.27 3.79 -8.65
CA TYR A 126 -7.95 3.93 -7.36
C TYR A 126 -8.96 5.07 -7.36
N ILE A 127 -8.64 6.22 -7.98
CA ILE A 127 -9.59 7.33 -8.14
C ILE A 127 -10.78 6.86 -8.97
N PHE A 128 -10.54 6.18 -10.10
CA PHE A 128 -11.59 5.64 -10.95
C PHE A 128 -12.49 4.64 -10.22
N TYR A 129 -11.89 3.70 -9.47
CA TYR A 129 -12.63 2.77 -8.62
C TYR A 129 -13.47 3.51 -7.58
N SER A 130 -12.90 4.50 -6.89
CA SER A 130 -13.59 5.26 -5.84
C SER A 130 -14.81 6.02 -6.37
N ILE A 131 -14.66 6.70 -7.52
CA ILE A 131 -15.78 7.38 -8.18
C ILE A 131 -16.84 6.37 -8.62
N SER A 132 -16.44 5.27 -9.24
CA SER A 132 -17.36 4.21 -9.67
C SER A 132 -18.13 3.63 -8.49
N PHE A 133 -17.45 3.37 -7.37
CA PHE A 133 -18.07 2.86 -6.15
C PHE A 133 -19.11 3.84 -5.58
N LEU A 134 -18.80 5.14 -5.54
CA LEU A 134 -19.77 6.17 -5.13
C LEU A 134 -21.00 6.19 -6.03
N VAL A 135 -20.81 6.07 -7.36
CA VAL A 135 -21.92 5.99 -8.30
C VAL A 135 -22.77 4.75 -8.03
N PHE A 136 -22.16 3.56 -7.91
CA PHE A 136 -22.87 2.32 -7.62
C PHE A 136 -23.65 2.39 -6.31
N PHE A 137 -23.05 2.97 -5.28
CA PHE A 137 -23.68 3.16 -3.98
C PHE A 137 -24.85 4.15 -4.06
N SER A 138 -24.71 5.25 -4.82
CA SER A 138 -25.80 6.21 -5.04
C SER A 138 -26.96 5.59 -5.82
N ASN A 139 -26.69 4.67 -6.75
CA ASN A 139 -27.70 3.92 -7.49
C ASN A 139 -28.42 2.88 -6.64
N LEU A 140 -27.74 2.30 -5.65
CA LEU A 140 -28.35 1.38 -4.67
C LEU A 140 -29.33 2.11 -3.74
N PHE A 141 -29.02 3.35 -3.37
CA PHE A 141 -29.84 4.18 -2.49
C PHE A 141 -30.32 5.44 -3.22
N PRO A 142 -31.40 5.37 -4.02
CA PRO A 142 -31.86 6.49 -4.85
C PRO A 142 -32.22 7.75 -4.07
N ARG A 143 -32.46 7.67 -2.75
CA ARG A 143 -32.63 8.85 -1.87
C ARG A 143 -31.37 9.70 -1.72
N MET A 144 -30.17 9.16 -1.97
CA MET A 144 -28.90 9.91 -1.96
C MET A 144 -28.55 10.57 -3.31
N LYS A 145 -29.28 10.30 -4.40
CA LYS A 145 -29.04 10.94 -5.71
C LYS A 145 -29.16 12.47 -5.66
N LEU A 146 -29.90 13.02 -4.70
CA LEU A 146 -30.10 14.47 -4.52
C LEU A 146 -28.81 15.25 -4.18
N ILE A 147 -27.72 14.59 -3.76
CA ILE A 147 -26.49 15.27 -3.31
C ILE A 147 -25.42 15.35 -4.43
N PHE A 148 -25.50 14.49 -5.45
CA PHE A 148 -24.43 14.35 -6.47
C PHE A 148 -24.89 14.61 -7.91
N ASN A 149 -25.92 15.45 -8.12
CA ASN A 149 -26.26 15.94 -9.45
C ASN A 149 -25.20 16.98 -9.90
N PHE A 150 -24.23 16.51 -10.68
CA PHE A 150 -23.45 17.31 -11.62
C PHE A 150 -23.77 16.86 -13.04
#